data_AF-A0A8I0TVQ4-F1
#
_entry.id   AF-A0A8I0TVQ4-F1
#
_cell.length_a   1.000
_cell.length_b   1.000
_cell.length_c   1.000
_cell.angle_alpha   90.00
_cell.angle_beta   90.00
_cell.angle_gamma   90.00
#
_symmetry.space_group_name_H-M   'P 1'
#
loop_
_entity.id
_entity.type
_entity.pdbx_description
1 polymer ?
#
loop_
_entity_poly.entity_id
_entity_poly.type
_entity_poly.pdbx_seq_one_letter_code
_entity_poly.pdbx_strand_id
1 'polypeptide(L)'
;MKKRTAALCGAVALLAGMVTAVPAGASGAMAAAPMAKPAWKKCATADHPKLQCATLKVPLDHGKPNGRKITLALSRVPHTAKTYQGPLLVNPGGPGGSGRTLAGFVASSLPKKVAAQYDVIGFDPRGVGASKPALNCRPGHFAAVRPDSLPSTPKAERANLARAKAFAQACAKKYADVLPYIDTVSTVRDLDAIRAALGAKKINYFGYSYGTYLGAVYAKLFPNRVRRVVLDSVVDPTGVWYDGNLGQDQAFNDRHRALMAWIARHDRTYRLGTDPEKIEAKWYAMRSALAARPADGKVGASELEDTFMPGGYYDGYWPYLAEAFAAFVNKKNDDPLVEAYENFGAVDAAGDNGYSVYASVQCRDARWTRDWDEWRDDNWAMYEKAPFMTWNNAWYNAPCAFWPTASLDPVDVSNTALPPVLILQATDDAATPYEGGIVTHQLLRGSSLVVEEGGGNHGISLSGNACLDKHLAAYLTDGRVPRGQGEIDATCAKLADPEPLKSKAASASSRGTTLHGLLGFRG
;
A
#
# COMPACT_ATOMS: atom_id res chain seq x y z
N MET A 1 -58.07 -17.07 75.82
CA MET A 1 -58.47 -15.65 75.74
C MET A 1 -58.81 -15.30 74.29
N LYS A 2 -59.92 -14.60 74.12
CA LYS A 2 -60.56 -13.99 72.93
C LYS A 2 -59.72 -13.73 71.65
N LYS A 3 -60.31 -14.10 70.48
CA LYS A 3 -60.61 -13.31 69.24
C LYS A 3 -59.41 -12.62 68.51
N ARG A 4 -59.20 -12.58 67.18
CA ARG A 4 -60.00 -12.58 65.91
C ARG A 4 -58.98 -12.70 64.74
N THR A 5 -59.14 -13.52 63.69
CA THR A 5 -59.87 -13.37 62.38
C THR A 5 -59.15 -12.61 61.25
N ALA A 6 -59.24 -13.20 60.03
CA ALA A 6 -59.03 -12.70 58.64
C ALA A 6 -57.67 -13.06 57.98
N ALA A 7 -57.55 -14.09 57.13
CA ALA A 7 -58.02 -14.26 55.72
C ALA A 7 -57.16 -13.44 54.73
N LEU A 8 -56.54 -13.97 53.65
CA LEU A 8 -57.14 -14.69 52.52
C LEU A 8 -56.04 -15.31 51.59
N CYS A 9 -56.38 -16.44 50.94
CA CYS A 9 -55.93 -16.99 49.64
C CYS A 9 -54.43 -17.35 49.41
N GLY A 10 -54.06 -18.51 48.84
CA GLY A 10 -54.81 -19.61 48.26
C GLY A 10 -53.88 -20.59 47.52
N ALA A 11 -54.19 -21.89 47.69
CA ALA A 11 -53.92 -23.04 46.82
C ALA A 11 -52.48 -23.42 46.38
N VAL A 12 -52.04 -24.54 46.95
CA VAL A 12 -50.98 -25.46 46.48
C VAL A 12 -51.49 -26.28 45.29
N ALA A 13 -50.64 -26.53 44.28
CA ALA A 13 -50.76 -27.70 43.43
C ALA A 13 -49.36 -28.21 42.99
N LEU A 14 -49.06 -29.45 43.40
CA LEU A 14 -47.94 -30.28 42.97
C LEU A 14 -48.10 -30.69 41.51
N LEU A 15 -47.03 -30.63 40.70
CA LEU A 15 -46.92 -31.37 39.44
C LEU A 15 -45.55 -32.03 39.32
N ALA A 16 -45.57 -33.36 39.38
CA ALA A 16 -44.48 -34.25 39.04
C ALA A 16 -44.27 -34.32 37.52
N GLY A 17 -43.06 -34.71 37.12
CA GLY A 17 -42.51 -34.48 35.79
C GLY A 17 -43.10 -35.26 34.62
N MET A 18 -42.87 -34.70 33.43
CA MET A 18 -42.66 -35.43 32.19
C MET A 18 -41.48 -34.77 31.46
N VAL A 19 -40.39 -35.52 31.30
CA VAL A 19 -39.26 -35.15 30.45
C VAL A 19 -39.71 -35.29 29.01
N THR A 20 -40.00 -34.17 28.34
CA THR A 20 -40.16 -34.13 26.90
C THR A 20 -38.79 -33.99 26.25
N ALA A 21 -38.37 -35.02 25.52
CA ALA A 21 -37.17 -34.96 24.68
C ALA A 21 -37.40 -33.89 23.59
N VAL A 22 -36.63 -32.81 23.65
CA VAL A 22 -36.58 -31.79 22.59
C VAL A 22 -35.87 -32.41 21.39
N PRO A 23 -36.44 -32.39 20.17
CA PRO A 23 -35.72 -32.85 18.99
C PRO A 23 -34.52 -31.92 18.78
N ALA A 24 -33.33 -32.50 18.64
CA ALA A 24 -32.13 -31.80 18.23
C ALA A 24 -32.41 -31.11 16.90
N GLY A 25 -32.62 -29.78 16.95
CA GLY A 25 -32.71 -28.95 15.77
C GLY A 25 -31.40 -29.06 15.00
N ALA A 26 -31.47 -29.69 13.84
CA ALA A 26 -30.38 -29.74 12.89
C ALA A 26 -29.85 -28.31 12.66
N SER A 27 -28.63 -28.06 13.14
CA SER A 27 -27.84 -26.91 12.72
C SER A 27 -27.45 -27.13 11.26
N GLY A 28 -28.40 -26.93 10.36
CA GLY A 28 -28.13 -26.83 8.94
C GLY A 28 -27.25 -25.61 8.73
N ALA A 29 -25.96 -25.82 8.50
CA ALA A 29 -25.12 -24.82 7.90
C ALA A 29 -25.83 -24.38 6.61
N MET A 30 -26.39 -23.16 6.58
CA MET A 30 -26.86 -22.56 5.34
C MET A 30 -25.67 -22.55 4.40
N ALA A 31 -25.67 -23.46 3.43
CA ALA A 31 -24.72 -23.46 2.34
C ALA A 31 -24.79 -22.06 1.72
N ALA A 32 -23.67 -21.33 1.77
CA ALA A 32 -23.59 -20.01 1.16
C ALA A 32 -24.05 -20.13 -0.30
N ALA A 33 -25.00 -19.27 -0.70
CA ALA A 33 -25.52 -19.27 -2.07
C ALA A 33 -24.33 -19.25 -3.06
N PRO A 34 -24.36 -20.06 -4.13
CA PRO A 34 -23.25 -20.12 -5.09
C PRO A 34 -22.99 -18.71 -5.66
N MET A 35 -21.77 -18.20 -5.49
CA MET A 35 -21.40 -16.93 -6.11
C MET A 35 -21.35 -17.09 -7.63
N ALA A 36 -21.90 -16.11 -8.34
CA ALA A 36 -21.84 -16.06 -9.78
C ALA A 36 -20.38 -15.97 -10.25
N LYS A 37 -20.00 -16.84 -11.20
CA LYS A 37 -18.66 -16.82 -11.80
C LYS A 37 -18.45 -15.52 -12.58
N PRO A 38 -17.26 -14.90 -12.55
CA PRO A 38 -16.98 -13.70 -13.33
C PRO A 38 -17.11 -13.98 -14.84
N ALA A 39 -17.86 -13.13 -15.53
CA ALA A 39 -17.99 -13.18 -16.99
C ALA A 39 -16.82 -12.43 -17.65
N TRP A 40 -15.77 -13.17 -18.01
CA TRP A 40 -14.56 -12.62 -18.61
C TRP A 40 -14.78 -12.14 -20.05
N LYS A 41 -14.33 -10.93 -20.36
CA LYS A 41 -14.33 -10.31 -21.69
C LYS A 41 -12.92 -9.89 -22.06
N LYS A 42 -12.62 -9.79 -23.35
CA LYS A 42 -11.33 -9.25 -23.81
C LYS A 42 -11.23 -7.78 -23.38
N CYS A 43 -10.08 -7.40 -22.82
CA CYS A 43 -9.71 -6.00 -22.53
C CYS A 43 -8.20 -5.80 -22.73
N ALA A 44 -7.66 -6.50 -23.73
CA ALA A 44 -6.26 -6.47 -24.11
C ALA A 44 -5.78 -5.03 -24.33
N THR A 45 -4.56 -4.75 -23.88
CA THR A 45 -3.82 -3.51 -24.21
C THR A 45 -2.72 -3.85 -25.23
N ALA A 46 -2.05 -2.84 -25.76
CA ALA A 46 -0.87 -3.04 -26.63
C ALA A 46 0.20 -3.88 -25.91
N ASP A 47 0.48 -3.57 -24.65
CA ASP A 47 1.50 -4.26 -23.84
C ASP A 47 1.04 -5.64 -23.33
N HIS A 48 -0.27 -5.83 -23.18
CA HIS A 48 -0.86 -7.04 -22.58
C HIS A 48 -1.99 -7.62 -23.45
N PRO A 49 -1.66 -8.27 -24.58
CA PRO A 49 -2.64 -8.72 -25.57
C PRO A 49 -3.55 -9.85 -25.12
N LYS A 50 -3.22 -10.52 -24.01
CA LYS A 50 -4.00 -11.64 -23.44
C LYS A 50 -4.90 -11.22 -22.27
N LEU A 51 -4.91 -9.94 -21.91
CA LEU A 51 -5.65 -9.45 -20.75
C LEU A 51 -7.16 -9.57 -20.96
N GLN A 52 -7.83 -10.13 -19.95
CA GLN A 52 -9.27 -10.24 -19.86
C GLN A 52 -9.77 -9.47 -18.65
N CYS A 53 -10.98 -8.92 -18.72
CA CYS A 53 -11.58 -8.16 -17.63
C CYS A 53 -12.95 -8.73 -17.29
N ALA A 54 -13.31 -8.62 -16.03
CA ALA A 54 -14.62 -8.98 -15.51
C ALA A 54 -14.99 -8.05 -14.36
N THR A 55 -16.20 -8.21 -13.85
CA THR A 55 -16.63 -7.59 -12.61
C THR A 55 -17.19 -8.64 -11.66
N LEU A 56 -17.16 -8.35 -10.37
CA LEU A 56 -17.74 -9.20 -9.33
C LEU A 56 -18.55 -8.34 -8.36
N LYS A 57 -19.81 -8.73 -8.10
CA LYS A 57 -20.63 -8.08 -7.08
C LYS A 57 -20.35 -8.72 -5.72
N VAL A 58 -19.99 -7.90 -4.73
CA VAL A 58 -19.73 -8.31 -3.34
C VAL A 58 -20.57 -7.45 -2.40
N PRO A 59 -20.92 -7.91 -1.18
CA PRO A 59 -21.58 -7.05 -0.22
C PRO A 59 -20.68 -5.89 0.19
N LEU A 60 -21.27 -4.69 0.33
CA LEU A 60 -20.59 -3.55 0.95
C LEU A 60 -20.21 -3.91 2.38
N ASP A 61 -21.21 -4.38 3.14
CA ASP A 61 -21.07 -4.91 4.50
C ASP A 61 -21.11 -6.44 4.46
N HIS A 62 -19.98 -7.09 4.71
CA HIS A 62 -19.90 -8.55 4.75
C HIS A 62 -20.67 -9.19 5.92
N GLY A 63 -21.03 -8.43 6.96
CA GLY A 63 -21.97 -8.86 7.99
C GLY A 63 -23.43 -8.91 7.53
N LYS A 64 -23.74 -8.25 6.39
CA LYS A 64 -25.05 -8.24 5.74
C LYS A 64 -24.93 -8.76 4.31
N PRO A 65 -24.71 -10.07 4.11
CA PRO A 65 -24.41 -10.64 2.80
C PRO A 65 -25.52 -10.47 1.76
N ASN A 66 -26.76 -10.21 2.16
CA ASN A 66 -27.89 -9.92 1.25
C ASN A 66 -28.20 -8.42 1.12
N GLY A 67 -27.40 -7.55 1.77
CA GLY A 67 -27.57 -6.11 1.72
C GLY A 67 -27.02 -5.45 0.45
N ARG A 68 -26.76 -4.13 0.54
CA ARG A 68 -26.21 -3.34 -0.57
C ARG A 68 -24.94 -3.98 -1.12
N LYS A 69 -24.85 -4.06 -2.44
CA LYS A 69 -23.69 -4.60 -3.16
C LYS A 69 -22.83 -3.48 -3.73
N ILE A 70 -21.53 -3.70 -3.74
CA ILE A 70 -20.55 -2.95 -4.55
C ILE A 70 -20.05 -3.84 -5.68
N THR A 71 -19.39 -3.24 -6.66
CA THR A 71 -18.81 -3.96 -7.80
C THR A 71 -17.30 -3.83 -7.78
N LEU A 72 -16.61 -4.96 -7.74
CA LEU A 72 -15.16 -5.03 -7.93
C LEU A 72 -14.83 -5.17 -9.40
N ALA A 73 -13.83 -4.45 -9.88
CA ALA A 73 -13.28 -4.61 -11.21
C ALA A 73 -12.09 -5.58 -11.18
N LEU A 74 -12.11 -6.57 -12.08
CA LEU A 74 -11.10 -7.62 -12.16
C LEU A 74 -10.40 -7.59 -13.52
N SER A 75 -9.17 -8.08 -13.53
CA SER A 75 -8.38 -8.38 -14.72
C SER A 75 -7.75 -9.78 -14.58
N ARG A 76 -7.46 -10.44 -15.69
CA ARG A 76 -6.82 -11.74 -15.73
C ARG A 76 -5.93 -11.89 -16.95
N VAL A 77 -4.73 -12.43 -16.76
CA VAL A 77 -3.99 -13.13 -17.81
C VAL A 77 -4.18 -14.63 -17.59
N PRO A 78 -4.84 -15.36 -18.51
CA PRO A 78 -5.17 -16.77 -18.30
C PRO A 78 -3.94 -17.68 -18.44
N HIS A 79 -3.94 -18.77 -17.69
CA HIS A 79 -2.94 -19.83 -17.83
C HIS A 79 -3.00 -20.44 -19.24
N THR A 80 -1.88 -21.01 -19.68
CA THR A 80 -1.73 -21.65 -21.01
C THR A 80 -1.10 -23.04 -20.94
N ALA A 81 -0.51 -23.41 -19.81
CA ALA A 81 0.05 -24.73 -19.56
C ALA A 81 -1.04 -25.73 -19.16
N LYS A 82 -0.78 -27.02 -19.40
CA LYS A 82 -1.62 -28.11 -18.87
C LYS A 82 -1.56 -28.20 -17.35
N THR A 83 -0.40 -27.90 -16.77
CA THR A 83 -0.22 -27.81 -15.32
C THR A 83 -0.84 -26.50 -14.81
N TYR A 84 -1.81 -26.59 -13.91
CA TYR A 84 -2.50 -25.44 -13.35
C TYR A 84 -2.24 -25.30 -11.84
N GLN A 85 -1.67 -24.17 -11.44
CA GLN A 85 -1.33 -23.85 -10.04
C GLN A 85 -2.45 -23.12 -9.30
N GLY A 86 -3.55 -22.77 -9.99
CA GLY A 86 -4.64 -21.97 -9.44
C GLY A 86 -4.51 -20.47 -9.79
N PRO A 87 -5.42 -19.64 -9.26
CA PRO A 87 -5.31 -18.20 -9.43
C PRO A 87 -4.15 -17.63 -8.59
N LEU A 88 -3.42 -16.68 -9.15
CA LEU A 88 -2.43 -15.84 -8.48
C LEU A 88 -2.98 -14.43 -8.39
N LEU A 89 -3.47 -14.03 -7.22
CA LEU A 89 -4.00 -12.69 -7.01
C LEU A 89 -2.85 -11.73 -6.71
N VAL A 90 -2.81 -10.59 -7.40
CA VAL A 90 -1.75 -9.59 -7.27
C VAL A 90 -2.29 -8.27 -6.70
N ASN A 91 -1.50 -7.58 -5.88
CA ASN A 91 -1.84 -6.27 -5.35
C ASN A 91 -0.59 -5.35 -5.28
N PRO A 92 -0.65 -4.11 -5.81
CA PRO A 92 0.48 -3.20 -5.82
C PRO A 92 0.67 -2.43 -4.50
N GLY A 93 -0.29 -2.50 -3.58
CA GLY A 93 -0.28 -1.70 -2.37
C GLY A 93 -0.95 -0.34 -2.51
N GLY A 94 -0.33 0.68 -1.94
CA GLY A 94 -0.88 2.02 -1.73
C GLY A 94 -1.10 2.31 -0.24
N PRO A 95 -2.21 1.92 0.40
CA PRO A 95 -3.44 1.37 -0.16
C PRO A 95 -4.10 2.29 -1.19
N GLY A 96 -4.87 1.71 -2.10
CA GLY A 96 -5.62 2.42 -3.14
C GLY A 96 -4.99 2.35 -4.54
N GLY A 97 -3.94 1.53 -4.73
CA GLY A 97 -3.39 1.23 -6.05
C GLY A 97 -4.27 0.27 -6.85
N SER A 98 -4.36 0.46 -8.16
CA SER A 98 -5.12 -0.44 -9.04
C SER A 98 -4.34 -1.74 -9.28
N GLY A 99 -4.88 -2.87 -8.84
CA GLY A 99 -4.27 -4.17 -9.13
C GLY A 99 -4.53 -4.66 -10.55
N ARG A 100 -5.42 -4.02 -11.31
CA ARG A 100 -5.80 -4.49 -12.66
C ARG A 100 -4.67 -4.39 -13.67
N THR A 101 -3.86 -3.35 -13.60
CA THR A 101 -2.69 -3.17 -14.49
C THR A 101 -1.54 -4.09 -14.07
N LEU A 102 -1.37 -4.34 -12.77
CA LEU A 102 -0.31 -5.20 -12.22
C LEU A 102 -0.38 -6.65 -12.73
N ALA A 103 -1.57 -7.19 -13.03
CA ALA A 103 -1.70 -8.56 -13.52
C ALA A 103 -0.98 -8.80 -14.85
N GLY A 104 -1.07 -7.83 -15.76
CA GLY A 104 -0.37 -7.88 -17.04
C GLY A 104 1.14 -7.84 -16.84
N PHE A 105 1.61 -6.91 -16.01
CA PHE A 105 3.02 -6.79 -15.65
C PHE A 105 3.58 -8.09 -15.08
N VAL A 106 2.99 -8.61 -13.98
CA VAL A 106 3.46 -9.84 -13.32
C VAL A 106 3.48 -11.03 -14.28
N ALA A 107 2.42 -11.21 -15.09
CA ALA A 107 2.37 -12.31 -16.05
C ALA A 107 3.46 -12.20 -17.15
N SER A 108 3.84 -10.98 -17.53
CA SER A 108 4.87 -10.73 -18.55
C SER A 108 6.30 -10.78 -18.00
N SER A 109 6.49 -10.43 -16.72
CA SER A 109 7.79 -10.36 -16.07
C SER A 109 8.26 -11.70 -15.49
N LEU A 110 7.33 -12.56 -15.08
CA LEU A 110 7.65 -13.92 -14.64
C LEU A 110 8.27 -14.77 -15.77
N PRO A 111 9.10 -15.77 -15.45
CA PRO A 111 9.55 -16.72 -16.45
C PRO A 111 8.36 -17.38 -17.16
N LYS A 112 8.38 -17.44 -18.50
CA LYS A 112 7.24 -17.90 -19.32
C LYS A 112 6.64 -19.23 -18.86
N LYS A 113 7.47 -20.18 -18.44
CA LYS A 113 7.03 -21.51 -17.94
C LYS A 113 6.29 -21.43 -16.61
N VAL A 114 6.60 -20.46 -15.76
CA VAL A 114 5.92 -20.21 -14.49
C VAL A 114 4.60 -19.49 -14.75
N ALA A 115 4.64 -18.35 -15.45
CA ALA A 115 3.45 -17.57 -15.78
C ALA A 115 2.36 -18.41 -16.48
N ALA A 116 2.77 -19.31 -17.38
CA ALA A 116 1.85 -20.19 -18.09
C ALA A 116 1.02 -21.12 -17.19
N GLN A 117 1.39 -21.34 -15.92
CA GLN A 117 0.67 -22.24 -15.01
C GLN A 117 -0.37 -21.51 -14.13
N TYR A 118 -0.47 -20.20 -14.23
CA TYR A 118 -1.30 -19.36 -13.36
C TYR A 118 -2.34 -18.59 -14.16
N ASP A 119 -3.55 -18.50 -13.59
CA ASP A 119 -4.42 -17.38 -13.90
C ASP A 119 -3.92 -16.21 -13.04
N VAL A 120 -3.20 -15.25 -13.64
CA VAL A 120 -2.73 -14.05 -12.91
C VAL A 120 -3.89 -13.07 -12.84
N ILE A 121 -4.40 -12.84 -11.63
CA ILE A 121 -5.61 -12.05 -11.37
C ILE A 121 -5.23 -10.74 -10.69
N GLY A 122 -5.55 -9.64 -11.35
CA GLY A 122 -5.49 -8.30 -10.76
C GLY A 122 -6.89 -7.84 -10.39
N PHE A 123 -7.03 -7.09 -9.31
CA PHE A 123 -8.31 -6.52 -8.92
C PHE A 123 -8.13 -5.10 -8.40
N ASP A 124 -9.13 -4.26 -8.64
CA ASP A 124 -9.23 -2.98 -7.96
C ASP A 124 -9.97 -3.22 -6.64
N PRO A 125 -9.36 -2.94 -5.47
CA PRO A 125 -10.08 -2.99 -4.20
C PRO A 125 -11.34 -2.13 -4.19
N ARG A 126 -12.21 -2.35 -3.20
CA ARG A 126 -13.37 -1.48 -2.96
C ARG A 126 -12.94 -0.01 -2.92
N GLY A 127 -13.63 0.84 -3.69
CA GLY A 127 -13.29 2.27 -3.79
C GLY A 127 -12.23 2.63 -4.83
N VAL A 128 -11.47 1.67 -5.36
CA VAL A 128 -10.31 1.93 -6.24
C VAL A 128 -10.69 1.87 -7.71
N GLY A 129 -10.14 2.78 -8.51
CA GLY A 129 -10.12 2.72 -9.97
C GLY A 129 -11.48 2.44 -10.61
N ALA A 130 -11.61 1.28 -11.24
CA ALA A 130 -12.83 0.89 -11.94
C ALA A 130 -13.87 0.20 -11.03
N SER A 131 -13.54 -0.15 -9.80
CA SER A 131 -14.51 -0.63 -8.82
C SER A 131 -15.54 0.45 -8.49
N LYS A 132 -16.77 0.05 -8.18
CA LYS A 132 -17.91 0.95 -7.96
C LYS A 132 -18.54 0.76 -6.56
N PRO A 133 -18.70 1.84 -5.77
CA PRO A 133 -18.33 3.24 -6.11
C PRO A 133 -16.81 3.42 -6.15
N ALA A 134 -16.34 4.28 -7.06
CA ALA A 134 -14.96 4.78 -7.05
C ALA A 134 -14.91 6.02 -6.16
N LEU A 135 -14.00 6.05 -5.19
CA LEU A 135 -13.88 7.14 -4.23
C LEU A 135 -13.16 8.33 -4.85
N ASN A 136 -13.69 9.52 -4.69
CA ASN A 136 -12.96 10.76 -4.90
C ASN A 136 -13.58 11.78 -3.96
N CYS A 137 -12.95 11.97 -2.80
CA CYS A 137 -13.50 12.82 -1.75
C CYS A 137 -13.48 14.30 -2.14
N ARG A 138 -12.35 14.76 -2.68
CA ARG A 138 -12.12 16.16 -3.04
C ARG A 138 -11.13 16.20 -4.22
N PRO A 139 -11.64 16.32 -5.46
CA PRO A 139 -10.79 16.43 -6.64
C PRO A 139 -9.85 17.64 -6.53
N GLY A 140 -8.60 17.48 -6.99
CA GLY A 140 -7.59 18.53 -6.93
C GLY A 140 -7.11 18.86 -5.52
N HIS A 141 -7.17 17.91 -4.58
CA HIS A 141 -6.67 18.14 -3.22
C HIS A 141 -5.19 18.52 -3.20
N PHE A 142 -4.42 17.97 -4.15
CA PHE A 142 -3.00 18.23 -4.37
C PHE A 142 -2.75 19.17 -5.56
N ALA A 143 -3.75 19.96 -5.98
CA ALA A 143 -3.52 20.96 -7.02
C ALA A 143 -2.48 21.98 -6.55
N ALA A 144 -1.43 22.17 -7.36
CA ALA A 144 -0.40 23.16 -7.11
C ALA A 144 -0.91 24.59 -7.32
N VAL A 145 -0.35 25.60 -6.65
CA VAL A 145 0.73 25.52 -5.64
C VAL A 145 0.12 25.39 -4.24
N ARG A 146 0.56 24.38 -3.47
CA ARG A 146 0.11 24.17 -2.10
C ARG A 146 0.80 25.13 -1.12
N PRO A 147 0.20 25.39 0.07
CA PRO A 147 0.93 26.00 1.17
C PRO A 147 2.22 25.20 1.48
N ASP A 148 3.27 25.90 1.92
CA ASP A 148 4.51 25.26 2.39
C ASP A 148 4.17 24.19 3.45
N SER A 149 4.67 22.97 3.25
CA SER A 149 4.51 21.85 4.16
C SER A 149 5.20 22.10 5.49
N LEU A 150 6.31 22.84 5.54
CA LEU A 150 6.98 23.14 6.80
C LEU A 150 6.19 24.21 7.57
N PRO A 151 5.61 23.89 8.76
CA PRO A 151 4.81 24.84 9.52
C PRO A 151 5.69 25.80 10.33
N SER A 152 6.64 26.47 9.67
CA SER A 152 7.52 27.49 10.27
C SER A 152 6.76 28.73 10.77
N THR A 153 5.49 28.88 10.40
CA THR A 153 4.61 29.94 10.90
C THR A 153 3.23 29.38 11.27
N PRO A 154 2.53 30.00 12.23
CA PRO A 154 1.15 29.63 12.56
C PRO A 154 0.19 29.74 11.37
N LYS A 155 0.50 30.57 10.35
CA LYS A 155 -0.31 30.69 9.15
C LYS A 155 -0.18 29.46 8.25
N ALA A 156 1.04 28.96 8.05
CA ALA A 156 1.30 27.75 7.26
C ALA A 156 0.62 26.53 7.89
N GLU A 157 0.80 26.35 9.20
CA GLU A 157 0.17 25.27 9.96
C GLU A 157 -1.36 25.29 9.84
N ARG A 158 -2.00 26.45 10.11
CA ARG A 158 -3.45 26.60 9.97
C ARG A 158 -3.95 26.32 8.56
N ALA A 159 -3.19 26.70 7.53
CA ALA A 159 -3.57 26.47 6.14
C ALA A 159 -3.57 24.97 5.80
N ASN A 160 -2.54 24.23 6.21
CA ASN A 160 -2.47 22.79 5.97
C ASN A 160 -3.48 22.01 6.81
N LEU A 161 -3.67 22.37 8.09
CA LEU A 161 -4.74 21.83 8.93
C LEU A 161 -6.13 22.01 8.31
N ALA A 162 -6.41 23.21 7.79
CA ALA A 162 -7.68 23.48 7.12
C ALA A 162 -7.86 22.61 5.85
N ARG A 163 -6.79 22.37 5.08
CA ARG A 163 -6.82 21.45 3.93
C ARG A 163 -7.12 20.02 4.35
N ALA A 164 -6.44 19.50 5.37
CA ALA A 164 -6.63 18.15 5.89
C ALA A 164 -8.05 17.93 6.42
N LYS A 165 -8.53 18.84 7.29
CA LYS A 165 -9.89 18.80 7.83
C LYS A 165 -10.96 18.89 6.74
N ALA A 166 -10.77 19.76 5.77
CA ALA A 166 -11.74 19.94 4.70
C ALA A 166 -11.75 18.76 3.71
N PHE A 167 -10.65 18.01 3.58
CA PHE A 167 -10.63 16.74 2.86
C PHE A 167 -11.45 15.67 3.59
N ALA A 168 -11.21 15.46 4.89
CA ALA A 168 -11.95 14.51 5.72
C ALA A 168 -13.47 14.81 5.73
N GLN A 169 -13.85 16.08 5.84
CA GLN A 169 -15.25 16.51 5.77
C GLN A 169 -15.89 16.24 4.39
N ALA A 170 -15.13 16.44 3.31
CA ALA A 170 -15.62 16.14 1.96
C ALA A 170 -15.85 14.62 1.77
N CYS A 171 -14.94 13.78 2.28
CA CYS A 171 -15.15 12.33 2.34
C CYS A 171 -16.42 11.99 3.13
N ALA A 172 -16.57 12.54 4.33
CA ALA A 172 -17.72 12.31 5.20
C ALA A 172 -19.04 12.64 4.47
N LYS A 173 -19.10 13.81 3.84
CA LYS A 173 -20.30 14.27 3.13
C LYS A 173 -20.66 13.37 1.94
N LYS A 174 -19.67 12.92 1.18
CA LYS A 174 -19.89 12.19 -0.09
C LYS A 174 -20.06 10.68 0.10
N TYR A 175 -19.45 10.10 1.13
CA TYR A 175 -19.30 8.65 1.28
C TYR A 175 -19.61 8.14 2.70
N ALA A 176 -20.37 8.88 3.53
CA ALA A 176 -20.71 8.49 4.91
C ALA A 176 -21.15 7.02 5.06
N ASP A 177 -21.92 6.50 4.11
CA ASP A 177 -22.49 5.16 4.11
C ASP A 177 -21.57 4.08 3.53
N VAL A 178 -20.43 4.47 2.95
CA VAL A 178 -19.42 3.59 2.33
C VAL A 178 -18.15 3.51 3.17
N LEU A 179 -17.68 4.64 3.71
CA LEU A 179 -16.44 4.75 4.49
C LEU A 179 -16.28 3.72 5.61
N PRO A 180 -17.31 3.32 6.38
CA PRO A 180 -17.16 2.32 7.44
C PRO A 180 -16.64 0.95 6.97
N TYR A 181 -16.70 0.71 5.65
CA TYR A 181 -16.33 -0.55 5.02
C TYR A 181 -15.16 -0.42 4.05
N ILE A 182 -14.48 0.73 3.96
CA ILE A 182 -13.26 0.89 3.18
C ILE A 182 -12.06 0.66 4.10
N ASP A 183 -11.76 -0.61 4.35
CA ASP A 183 -10.74 -1.09 5.28
C ASP A 183 -10.11 -2.41 4.78
N THR A 184 -8.98 -2.80 5.37
CA THR A 184 -8.24 -4.01 5.01
C THR A 184 -9.08 -5.27 5.22
N VAL A 185 -9.76 -5.40 6.36
CA VAL A 185 -10.52 -6.62 6.70
C VAL A 185 -11.65 -6.85 5.70
N SER A 186 -12.37 -5.79 5.33
CA SER A 186 -13.42 -5.81 4.32
C SER A 186 -12.86 -6.15 2.93
N THR A 187 -11.68 -5.65 2.58
CA THR A 187 -10.96 -5.99 1.34
C THR A 187 -10.46 -7.45 1.34
N VAL A 188 -10.05 -8.00 2.49
CA VAL A 188 -9.69 -9.42 2.64
C VAL A 188 -10.88 -10.34 2.43
N ARG A 189 -12.07 -9.94 2.88
CA ARG A 189 -13.30 -10.68 2.59
C ARG A 189 -13.67 -10.61 1.10
N ASP A 190 -13.36 -9.51 0.43
CA ASP A 190 -13.48 -9.40 -1.03
C ASP A 190 -12.51 -10.35 -1.76
N LEU A 191 -11.27 -10.46 -1.31
CA LEU A 191 -10.30 -11.44 -1.84
C LEU A 191 -10.84 -12.88 -1.75
N ASP A 192 -11.46 -13.25 -0.62
CA ASP A 192 -12.07 -14.57 -0.48
C ASP A 192 -13.33 -14.73 -1.37
N ALA A 193 -14.11 -13.66 -1.54
CA ALA A 193 -15.22 -13.64 -2.48
C ALA A 193 -14.75 -13.89 -3.93
N ILE A 194 -13.65 -13.25 -4.34
CA ILE A 194 -12.99 -13.48 -5.64
C ILE A 194 -12.57 -14.94 -5.75
N ARG A 195 -11.87 -15.50 -4.75
CA ARG A 195 -11.47 -16.93 -4.74
C ARG A 195 -12.66 -17.84 -5.01
N ALA A 196 -13.75 -17.69 -4.25
CA ALA A 196 -14.89 -18.58 -4.38
C ALA A 196 -15.66 -18.36 -5.69
N ALA A 197 -15.72 -17.13 -6.22
CA ALA A 197 -16.31 -16.85 -7.54
C ALA A 197 -15.49 -17.47 -8.69
N LEU A 198 -14.17 -17.59 -8.51
CA LEU A 198 -13.28 -18.32 -9.43
C LEU A 198 -13.40 -19.86 -9.28
N GLY A 199 -14.16 -20.36 -8.29
CA GLY A 199 -14.26 -21.79 -7.99
C GLY A 199 -12.97 -22.39 -7.40
N ALA A 200 -12.06 -21.56 -6.90
CA ALA A 200 -10.78 -22.02 -6.38
C ALA A 200 -10.91 -22.47 -4.91
N LYS A 201 -10.36 -23.63 -4.56
CA LYS A 201 -10.29 -24.08 -3.14
C LYS A 201 -9.29 -23.26 -2.33
N LYS A 202 -8.17 -22.90 -2.95
CA LYS A 202 -7.08 -22.09 -2.38
C LYS A 202 -6.60 -21.07 -3.41
N ILE A 203 -6.03 -19.96 -2.95
CA ILE A 203 -5.35 -18.98 -3.83
C ILE A 203 -3.84 -18.99 -3.64
N ASN A 204 -3.15 -18.51 -4.67
CA ASN A 204 -1.81 -17.96 -4.53
C ASN A 204 -1.94 -16.43 -4.46
N TYR A 205 -1.10 -15.76 -3.68
CA TYR A 205 -1.13 -14.31 -3.49
C TYR A 205 0.26 -13.72 -3.65
N PHE A 206 0.34 -12.55 -4.27
CA PHE A 206 1.57 -11.77 -4.41
C PHE A 206 1.27 -10.28 -4.21
N GLY A 207 1.70 -9.73 -3.07
CA GLY A 207 1.50 -8.34 -2.72
C GLY A 207 2.82 -7.58 -2.60
N TYR A 208 2.79 -6.32 -3.02
CA TYR A 208 3.84 -5.34 -2.76
C TYR A 208 3.35 -4.31 -1.74
N SER A 209 4.24 -3.74 -0.92
CA SER A 209 3.92 -2.58 -0.08
C SER A 209 2.73 -2.87 0.86
N TYR A 210 1.73 -1.99 0.98
CA TYR A 210 0.45 -2.29 1.69
C TYR A 210 -0.19 -3.64 1.30
N GLY A 211 0.02 -4.11 0.06
CA GLY A 211 -0.42 -5.43 -0.38
C GLY A 211 0.17 -6.56 0.47
N THR A 212 1.32 -6.35 1.11
CA THR A 212 1.92 -7.31 2.03
C THR A 212 1.10 -7.46 3.32
N TYR A 213 0.67 -6.35 3.93
CA TYR A 213 -0.26 -6.35 5.06
C TYR A 213 -1.60 -6.99 4.67
N LEU A 214 -2.16 -6.62 3.51
CA LEU A 214 -3.38 -7.23 2.98
C LEU A 214 -3.25 -8.76 2.82
N GLY A 215 -2.11 -9.23 2.32
CA GLY A 215 -1.79 -10.65 2.18
C GLY A 215 -1.65 -11.38 3.52
N ALA A 216 -0.98 -10.76 4.50
CA ALA A 216 -0.81 -11.30 5.84
C ALA A 216 -2.16 -11.42 6.57
N VAL A 217 -3.02 -10.40 6.48
CA VAL A 217 -4.39 -10.45 7.03
C VAL A 217 -5.24 -11.52 6.35
N TYR A 218 -5.14 -11.68 5.01
CA TYR A 218 -5.81 -12.78 4.32
C TYR A 218 -5.35 -14.15 4.85
N ALA A 219 -4.04 -14.32 5.01
CA ALA A 219 -3.46 -15.56 5.50
C ALA A 219 -3.88 -15.87 6.95
N LYS A 220 -4.04 -14.84 7.80
CA LYS A 220 -4.57 -14.96 9.16
C LYS A 220 -6.05 -15.36 9.18
N LEU A 221 -6.89 -14.69 8.40
CA LEU A 221 -8.35 -14.90 8.42
C LEU A 221 -8.79 -16.16 7.66
N PHE A 222 -8.00 -16.60 6.67
CA PHE A 222 -8.33 -17.74 5.82
C PHE A 222 -7.13 -18.70 5.60
N PRO A 223 -6.47 -19.20 6.66
CA PRO A 223 -5.22 -19.96 6.53
C PRO A 223 -5.39 -21.24 5.69
N ASN A 224 -6.54 -21.90 5.83
CA ASN A 224 -6.87 -23.12 5.08
C ASN A 224 -7.16 -22.88 3.59
N ARG A 225 -7.21 -21.61 3.15
CA ARG A 225 -7.49 -21.19 1.77
C ARG A 225 -6.25 -20.60 1.09
N VAL A 226 -5.09 -20.69 1.73
CA VAL A 226 -3.79 -20.28 1.19
C VAL A 226 -3.07 -21.48 0.57
N ARG A 227 -2.55 -21.28 -0.65
CA ARG A 227 -1.60 -22.19 -1.30
C ARG A 227 -0.18 -21.63 -1.24
N ARG A 228 0.01 -20.37 -1.66
CA ARG A 228 1.29 -19.65 -1.64
C ARG A 228 1.03 -18.18 -1.39
N VAL A 229 1.95 -17.54 -0.67
CA VAL A 229 1.97 -16.08 -0.44
C VAL A 229 3.38 -15.58 -0.69
N VAL A 230 3.49 -14.52 -1.49
CA VAL A 230 4.70 -13.71 -1.68
C VAL A 230 4.41 -12.32 -1.14
N LEU A 231 5.28 -11.83 -0.26
CA LEU A 231 5.25 -10.49 0.31
C LEU A 231 6.56 -9.80 -0.10
N ASP A 232 6.47 -8.71 -0.85
CA ASP A 232 7.64 -7.92 -1.28
C ASP A 232 7.52 -6.50 -0.73
N SER A 233 8.56 -6.05 -0.02
CA SER A 233 8.61 -4.71 0.59
C SER A 233 7.52 -4.56 1.65
N VAL A 234 7.84 -5.04 2.84
CA VAL A 234 6.85 -5.50 3.82
C VAL A 234 6.50 -4.42 4.83
N VAL A 235 5.22 -4.07 4.88
CA VAL A 235 4.66 -3.24 5.95
C VAL A 235 4.78 -4.01 7.27
N ASP A 236 5.38 -3.37 8.27
CA ASP A 236 5.38 -3.90 9.64
C ASP A 236 3.95 -3.96 10.17
N PRO A 237 3.38 -5.15 10.42
CA PRO A 237 2.00 -5.31 10.87
C PRO A 237 1.77 -4.88 12.33
N THR A 238 2.83 -4.60 13.09
CA THR A 238 2.76 -4.23 14.52
C THR A 238 2.74 -2.72 14.74
N GLY A 239 3.30 -1.94 13.81
CA GLY A 239 3.37 -0.47 13.85
C GLY A 239 2.42 0.25 12.89
N VAL A 240 1.44 -0.45 12.29
CA VAL A 240 0.45 0.18 11.41
C VAL A 240 -0.42 1.17 12.19
N TRP A 241 -0.51 2.46 11.86
CA TRP A 241 0.15 3.23 10.80
C TRP A 241 0.94 4.43 11.36
N TYR A 242 0.50 5.02 12.47
CA TYR A 242 1.08 6.27 12.98
C TYR A 242 2.59 6.13 13.26
N ASP A 243 2.97 5.17 14.10
CA ASP A 243 4.37 4.90 14.45
C ASP A 243 5.19 4.47 13.21
N GLY A 244 4.58 3.66 12.34
CA GLY A 244 5.19 3.27 11.07
C GLY A 244 5.50 4.45 10.14
N ASN A 245 4.65 5.48 10.11
CA ASN A 245 4.90 6.69 9.31
C ASN A 245 6.05 7.53 9.90
N LEU A 246 6.16 7.61 11.23
CA LEU A 246 7.31 8.26 11.87
C LEU A 246 8.62 7.52 11.55
N GLY A 247 8.62 6.18 11.59
CA GLY A 247 9.78 5.38 11.19
C GLY A 247 10.13 5.53 9.70
N GLN A 248 9.11 5.63 8.84
CA GLN A 248 9.27 5.87 7.41
C GLN A 248 9.97 7.20 7.12
N ASP A 249 9.68 8.28 7.86
CA ASP A 249 10.33 9.58 7.67
C ASP A 249 11.86 9.50 7.82
N GLN A 250 12.33 8.74 8.81
CA GLN A 250 13.76 8.51 9.02
C GLN A 250 14.38 7.79 7.82
N ALA A 251 13.75 6.72 7.34
CA ALA A 251 14.27 5.92 6.24
C ALA A 251 14.29 6.72 4.91
N PHE A 252 13.27 7.54 4.64
CA PHE A 252 13.28 8.44 3.49
C PHE A 252 14.34 9.53 3.58
N ASN A 253 14.62 10.04 4.78
CA ASN A 253 15.71 10.98 4.97
C ASN A 253 17.07 10.34 4.66
N ASP A 254 17.28 9.09 5.06
CA ASP A 254 18.50 8.36 4.71
C ASP A 254 18.62 8.12 3.19
N ARG A 255 17.51 7.87 2.51
CA ARG A 255 17.49 7.76 1.05
C ARG A 255 17.71 9.09 0.33
N HIS A 256 17.21 10.19 0.90
CA HIS A 256 17.54 11.54 0.42
C HIS A 256 19.05 11.79 0.50
N ARG A 257 19.68 11.45 1.62
CA ARG A 257 21.14 11.53 1.78
C ARG A 257 21.89 10.61 0.83
N ALA A 258 21.37 9.40 0.56
CA ALA A 258 21.95 8.49 -0.42
C ALA A 258 21.95 9.10 -1.83
N LEU A 259 20.87 9.78 -2.23
CA LEU A 259 20.82 10.56 -3.47
C LEU A 259 21.88 11.68 -3.47
N MET A 260 22.03 12.44 -2.39
CA MET A 260 23.06 13.50 -2.31
C MET A 260 24.47 12.92 -2.43
N ALA A 261 24.73 11.77 -1.81
CA ALA A 261 25.99 11.06 -1.92
C ALA A 261 26.25 10.54 -3.34
N TRP A 262 25.20 10.07 -4.04
CA TRP A 262 25.30 9.68 -5.44
C TRP A 262 25.62 10.89 -6.34
N ILE A 263 24.92 12.01 -6.16
CA ILE A 263 25.20 13.27 -6.87
C ILE A 263 26.66 13.71 -6.68
N ALA A 264 27.18 13.63 -5.45
CA ALA A 264 28.57 13.97 -5.13
C ALA A 264 29.59 13.11 -5.92
N ARG A 265 29.34 11.80 -6.05
CA ARG A 265 30.18 10.89 -6.86
C ARG A 265 30.18 11.27 -8.34
N HIS A 266 29.11 11.91 -8.82
CA HIS A 266 28.93 12.34 -10.20
C HIS A 266 29.10 13.86 -10.40
N ASP A 267 29.89 14.54 -9.56
CA ASP A 267 30.09 16.00 -9.63
C ASP A 267 30.58 16.49 -11.00
N ARG A 268 31.35 15.70 -11.75
CA ARG A 268 31.78 16.05 -13.12
C ARG A 268 30.60 16.36 -14.04
N THR A 269 29.45 15.72 -13.81
CA THR A 269 28.20 15.92 -14.54
C THR A 269 27.37 17.04 -13.92
N TYR A 270 27.10 16.96 -12.62
CA TYR A 270 26.08 17.81 -11.97
C TYR A 270 26.63 19.15 -11.45
N ARG A 271 27.94 19.23 -11.17
CA ARG A 271 28.61 20.45 -10.67
C ARG A 271 27.94 21.02 -9.43
N LEU A 272 27.49 20.14 -8.53
CA LEU A 272 26.85 20.51 -7.26
C LEU A 272 27.83 20.45 -6.08
N GLY A 273 29.04 19.94 -6.27
CA GLY A 273 30.06 19.72 -5.25
C GLY A 273 30.31 18.23 -5.02
N THR A 274 31.38 17.92 -4.29
CA THR A 274 31.79 16.54 -3.93
C THR A 274 31.47 16.18 -2.48
N ASP A 275 30.82 17.07 -1.74
CA ASP A 275 30.49 16.93 -0.32
C ASP A 275 28.97 16.78 -0.18
N PRO A 276 28.45 15.59 0.16
CA PRO A 276 27.02 15.32 0.21
C PRO A 276 26.24 16.26 1.13
N GLU A 277 26.79 16.63 2.29
CA GLU A 277 26.11 17.51 3.26
C GLU A 277 25.95 18.92 2.69
N LYS A 278 26.96 19.42 1.96
CA LYS A 278 26.87 20.72 1.28
C LYS A 278 25.91 20.69 0.09
N ILE A 279 25.74 19.54 -0.55
CA ILE A 279 24.76 19.34 -1.62
C ILE A 279 23.35 19.33 -1.01
N GLU A 280 23.14 18.63 0.10
CA GLU A 280 21.88 18.62 0.86
C GLU A 280 21.48 20.04 1.30
N ALA A 281 22.43 20.83 1.83
CA ALA A 281 22.19 22.22 2.19
C ALA A 281 21.73 23.08 0.98
N LYS A 282 22.23 22.80 -0.23
CA LYS A 282 21.75 23.45 -1.46
C LYS A 282 20.33 23.03 -1.82
N TRP A 283 19.93 21.81 -1.51
CA TRP A 283 18.57 21.33 -1.75
C TRP A 283 17.59 22.05 -0.83
N TYR A 284 17.91 22.20 0.46
CA TYR A 284 17.11 23.00 1.39
C TYR A 284 17.08 24.49 1.03
N ALA A 285 18.17 25.05 0.49
CA ALA A 285 18.16 26.41 -0.04
C ALA A 285 17.24 26.56 -1.26
N MET A 286 17.19 25.56 -2.16
CA MET A 286 16.23 25.50 -3.26
C MET A 286 14.78 25.42 -2.75
N ARG A 287 14.50 24.55 -1.78
CA ARG A 287 13.19 24.45 -1.12
C ARG A 287 12.73 25.80 -0.54
N SER A 288 13.61 26.48 0.20
CA SER A 288 13.32 27.80 0.76
C SER A 288 13.05 28.86 -0.31
N ALA A 289 13.81 28.86 -1.41
CA ALA A 289 13.58 29.75 -2.54
C ALA A 289 12.21 29.51 -3.20
N LEU A 290 11.81 28.24 -3.37
CA LEU A 290 10.52 27.87 -3.96
C LEU A 290 9.33 28.13 -3.03
N ALA A 291 9.54 28.11 -1.70
CA ALA A 291 8.52 28.56 -0.75
C ALA A 291 8.18 30.05 -0.92
N ALA A 292 9.19 30.87 -1.26
CA ALA A 292 9.02 32.30 -1.50
C ALA A 292 8.53 32.62 -2.92
N ARG A 293 9.06 31.90 -3.92
CA ARG A 293 8.74 32.10 -5.34
C ARG A 293 8.66 30.76 -6.06
N PRO A 294 7.44 30.21 -6.25
CA PRO A 294 7.25 28.97 -6.98
C PRO A 294 7.78 29.05 -8.42
N ALA A 295 8.47 28.00 -8.85
CA ALA A 295 8.95 27.86 -10.22
C ALA A 295 7.77 27.74 -11.19
N ASP A 296 7.74 28.61 -12.20
CA ASP A 296 6.64 28.77 -13.17
C ASP A 296 5.22 28.87 -12.56
N GLY A 297 5.12 29.30 -11.29
CA GLY A 297 3.84 29.28 -10.57
C GLY A 297 3.23 27.88 -10.39
N LYS A 298 4.03 26.82 -10.57
CA LYS A 298 3.62 25.41 -10.51
C LYS A 298 4.34 24.60 -9.43
N VAL A 299 5.59 24.91 -9.14
CA VAL A 299 6.39 24.13 -8.18
C VAL A 299 6.78 25.01 -7.00
N GLY A 300 6.06 24.87 -5.88
CA GLY A 300 6.43 25.45 -4.59
C GLY A 300 7.30 24.48 -3.77
N ALA A 301 7.50 24.79 -2.48
CA ALA A 301 8.27 23.93 -1.57
C ALA A 301 7.64 22.53 -1.40
N SER A 302 6.32 22.45 -1.28
CA SER A 302 5.60 21.19 -1.12
C SER A 302 5.65 20.35 -2.39
N GLU A 303 5.51 20.97 -3.57
CA GLU A 303 5.65 20.27 -4.86
C GLU A 303 7.10 19.82 -5.12
N LEU A 304 8.10 20.54 -4.61
CA LEU A 304 9.50 20.08 -4.66
C LEU A 304 9.67 18.78 -3.87
N GLU A 305 9.13 18.71 -2.64
CA GLU A 305 9.18 17.50 -1.82
C GLU A 305 8.49 16.33 -2.52
N ASP A 306 7.29 16.54 -3.08
CA ASP A 306 6.58 15.53 -3.87
C ASP A 306 7.39 15.07 -5.09
N THR A 307 8.20 15.96 -5.68
CA THR A 307 9.04 15.64 -6.85
C THR A 307 10.24 14.78 -6.46
N PHE A 308 10.83 14.99 -5.28
CA PHE A 308 12.02 14.26 -4.84
C PHE A 308 11.71 12.97 -4.08
N MET A 309 10.53 12.85 -3.47
CA MET A 309 10.09 11.66 -2.75
C MET A 309 10.14 10.36 -3.59
N PRO A 310 9.76 10.33 -4.89
CA PRO A 310 9.94 9.15 -5.74
C PRO A 310 11.38 8.64 -5.80
N GLY A 311 12.39 9.49 -5.59
CA GLY A 311 13.79 9.09 -5.49
C GLY A 311 14.09 8.21 -4.26
N GLY A 312 13.30 8.30 -3.19
CA GLY A 312 13.39 7.39 -2.05
C GLY A 312 12.82 6.00 -2.35
N TYR A 313 11.83 5.92 -3.26
CA TYR A 313 11.22 4.68 -3.71
C TYR A 313 12.06 3.93 -4.74
N TYR A 314 12.68 4.64 -5.69
CA TYR A 314 13.40 4.03 -6.80
C TYR A 314 14.61 4.84 -7.25
N ASP A 315 15.79 4.22 -7.21
CA ASP A 315 17.06 4.81 -7.64
C ASP A 315 16.99 5.28 -9.10
N GLY A 316 16.21 4.62 -9.96
CA GLY A 316 16.12 4.98 -11.38
C GLY A 316 15.59 6.40 -11.65
N TYR A 317 15.01 7.09 -10.66
CA TYR A 317 14.65 8.50 -10.77
C TYR A 317 15.80 9.47 -10.49
N TRP A 318 16.86 9.01 -9.81
CA TRP A 318 17.97 9.87 -9.37
C TRP A 318 18.61 10.69 -10.48
N PRO A 319 18.87 10.16 -11.69
CA PRO A 319 19.48 10.97 -12.75
C PRO A 319 18.62 12.16 -13.19
N TYR A 320 17.29 11.99 -13.20
CA TYR A 320 16.33 13.04 -13.58
C TYR A 320 16.22 14.10 -12.48
N LEU A 321 16.12 13.67 -11.22
CA LEU A 321 16.07 14.57 -10.06
C LEU A 321 17.35 15.39 -9.92
N ALA A 322 18.51 14.77 -10.16
CA ALA A 322 19.80 15.44 -10.14
C ALA A 322 19.98 16.44 -11.30
N GLU A 323 19.44 16.14 -12.49
CA GLU A 323 19.44 17.11 -13.60
C GLU A 323 18.57 18.33 -13.28
N ALA A 324 17.36 18.12 -12.75
CA ALA A 324 16.48 19.19 -12.30
C ALA A 324 17.14 20.05 -11.21
N PHE A 325 17.74 19.41 -10.22
CA PHE A 325 18.43 20.10 -9.14
C PHE A 325 19.63 20.93 -9.64
N ALA A 326 20.48 20.33 -10.47
CA ALA A 326 21.64 21.00 -11.04
C ALA A 326 21.25 22.18 -11.94
N ALA A 327 20.20 22.04 -12.76
CA ALA A 327 19.69 23.10 -13.61
C ALA A 327 19.18 24.29 -12.79
N PHE A 328 18.39 24.02 -11.75
CA PHE A 328 17.89 25.06 -10.85
C PHE A 328 19.04 25.80 -10.14
N VAL A 329 19.96 25.06 -9.51
CA VAL A 329 21.03 25.67 -8.70
C VAL A 329 22.04 26.41 -9.57
N ASN A 330 22.55 25.78 -10.62
CA ASN A 330 23.70 26.28 -11.38
C ASN A 330 23.30 27.20 -12.53
N LYS A 331 22.13 27.00 -13.14
CA LYS A 331 21.69 27.74 -14.33
C LYS A 331 20.52 28.67 -14.08
N LYS A 332 19.90 28.62 -12.88
CA LYS A 332 18.66 29.35 -12.57
C LYS A 332 17.56 29.04 -13.59
N ASN A 333 17.53 27.78 -14.04
CA ASN A 333 16.54 27.29 -14.99
C ASN A 333 15.53 26.41 -14.27
N ASP A 334 14.28 26.85 -14.28
CA ASP A 334 13.16 26.18 -13.62
C ASP A 334 12.56 25.05 -14.48
N ASP A 335 12.74 25.09 -15.82
CA ASP A 335 12.04 24.18 -16.74
C ASP A 335 12.23 22.69 -16.41
N PRO A 336 13.45 22.19 -16.12
CA PRO A 336 13.65 20.78 -15.81
C PRO A 336 13.01 20.36 -14.48
N LEU A 337 12.88 21.30 -13.54
CA LEU A 337 12.19 21.05 -12.28
C LEU A 337 10.67 20.97 -12.48
N VAL A 338 10.11 21.85 -13.31
CA VAL A 338 8.68 21.78 -13.69
C VAL A 338 8.38 20.48 -14.44
N GLU A 339 9.24 20.08 -15.37
CA GLU A 339 9.11 18.79 -16.08
C GLU A 339 9.20 17.60 -15.12
N ALA A 340 10.15 17.62 -14.16
CA ALA A 340 10.25 16.56 -13.16
C ALA A 340 9.00 16.49 -12.28
N TYR A 341 8.45 17.64 -11.86
CA TYR A 341 7.19 17.69 -11.11
C TYR A 341 6.03 17.11 -11.92
N GLU A 342 5.84 17.53 -13.17
CA GLU A 342 4.75 17.04 -14.03
C GLU A 342 4.83 15.53 -14.26
N ASN A 343 6.04 14.96 -14.32
CA ASN A 343 6.24 13.53 -14.55
C ASN A 343 6.16 12.66 -13.28
N PHE A 344 6.59 13.19 -12.12
CA PHE A 344 6.80 12.36 -10.92
C PHE A 344 6.01 12.81 -9.68
N GLY A 345 5.79 14.12 -9.50
CA GLY A 345 5.16 14.67 -8.30
C GLY A 345 3.68 15.06 -8.49
N ALA A 346 3.27 15.39 -9.71
CA ALA A 346 1.92 15.86 -9.99
C ALA A 346 0.87 14.74 -9.83
N VAL A 347 -0.19 15.04 -9.10
CA VAL A 347 -1.30 14.10 -8.84
C VAL A 347 -2.39 14.26 -9.88
N ASP A 348 -2.66 13.19 -10.63
CA ASP A 348 -3.75 13.13 -11.60
C ASP A 348 -5.08 12.63 -10.97
N ALA A 349 -6.10 12.43 -11.80
CA ALA A 349 -7.41 11.95 -11.32
C ALA A 349 -7.37 10.52 -10.74
N ALA A 350 -6.46 9.66 -11.21
CA ALA A 350 -6.27 8.34 -10.65
C ALA A 350 -5.58 8.43 -9.28
N GLY A 351 -4.62 9.35 -9.13
CA GLY A 351 -4.01 9.71 -7.86
C GLY A 351 -5.00 10.26 -6.84
N ASP A 352 -5.93 11.14 -7.24
CA ASP A 352 -7.01 11.65 -6.37
C ASP A 352 -7.92 10.52 -5.84
N ASN A 353 -8.27 9.56 -6.72
CA ASN A 353 -8.99 8.36 -6.31
C ASN A 353 -8.16 7.50 -5.36
N GLY A 354 -6.89 7.29 -5.71
CA GLY A 354 -5.92 6.56 -4.91
C GLY A 354 -5.82 7.11 -3.50
N TYR A 355 -5.64 8.43 -3.36
CA TYR A 355 -5.51 9.10 -2.07
C TYR A 355 -6.81 9.06 -1.25
N SER A 356 -7.97 9.18 -1.90
CA SER A 356 -9.26 9.03 -1.22
C SER A 356 -9.42 7.64 -0.60
N VAL A 357 -8.92 6.60 -1.26
CA VAL A 357 -8.90 5.25 -0.70
C VAL A 357 -7.78 5.10 0.34
N TYR A 358 -6.59 5.65 0.08
CA TYR A 358 -5.46 5.65 1.01
C TYR A 358 -5.90 6.16 2.39
N ALA A 359 -6.40 7.39 2.45
CA ALA A 359 -6.86 8.00 3.69
C ALA A 359 -7.99 7.19 4.34
N SER A 360 -8.91 6.64 3.53
CA SER A 360 -9.99 5.80 4.06
C SER A 360 -9.47 4.55 4.79
N VAL A 361 -8.49 3.87 4.21
CA VAL A 361 -7.90 2.66 4.78
C VAL A 361 -7.00 3.02 5.96
N GLN A 362 -6.05 3.95 5.79
CA GLN A 362 -5.12 4.34 6.86
C GLN A 362 -5.87 4.77 8.13
N CYS A 363 -6.87 5.65 7.99
CA CYS A 363 -7.58 6.17 9.16
C CYS A 363 -8.58 5.17 9.77
N ARG A 364 -8.86 4.05 9.09
CA ARG A 364 -9.82 3.03 9.55
C ARG A 364 -9.15 1.79 10.11
N ASP A 365 -8.02 1.37 9.56
CA ASP A 365 -7.37 0.10 9.91
C ASP A 365 -6.70 0.11 11.28
N ALA A 366 -6.24 1.27 11.73
CA ALA A 366 -5.57 1.45 13.02
C ALA A 366 -5.93 2.80 13.65
N ARG A 367 -5.64 2.93 14.95
CA ARG A 367 -5.83 4.18 15.69
C ARG A 367 -4.82 5.22 15.24
N TRP A 368 -5.31 6.45 15.10
CA TRP A 368 -4.51 7.66 14.97
C TRP A 368 -4.90 8.59 16.11
N THR A 369 -3.92 9.26 16.72
CA THR A 369 -4.26 10.28 17.72
C THR A 369 -5.08 11.39 17.07
N ARG A 370 -6.08 11.88 17.80
CA ARG A 370 -6.90 13.03 17.40
C ARG A 370 -6.42 14.34 18.04
N ASP A 371 -5.41 14.26 18.90
CA ASP A 371 -4.79 15.40 19.53
C ASP A 371 -3.72 15.97 18.60
N TRP A 372 -3.97 17.15 18.03
CA TRP A 372 -3.02 17.78 17.13
C TRP A 372 -1.73 18.23 17.83
N ASP A 373 -1.76 18.46 19.14
CA ASP A 373 -0.55 18.84 19.87
C ASP A 373 0.44 17.66 19.91
N GLU A 374 -0.05 16.42 20.04
CA GLU A 374 0.77 15.20 19.93
C GLU A 374 1.40 15.06 18.53
N TRP A 375 0.60 15.23 17.46
CA TRP A 375 1.14 15.27 16.09
C TRP A 375 2.24 16.32 15.95
N ARG A 376 2.02 17.52 16.49
CA ARG A 376 2.98 18.61 16.39
C ARG A 376 4.28 18.29 17.10
N ASP A 377 4.21 17.76 18.31
CA ASP A 377 5.38 17.44 19.12
C ASP A 377 6.19 16.28 18.50
N ASP A 378 5.52 15.20 18.09
CA ASP A 378 6.17 14.05 17.45
C ASP A 378 6.84 14.43 16.12
N ASN A 379 6.16 15.22 15.28
CA ASN A 379 6.69 15.61 13.98
C ASN A 379 7.80 16.65 14.09
N TRP A 380 7.81 17.55 15.08
CA TRP A 380 8.99 18.38 15.32
C TRP A 380 10.17 17.57 15.85
N ALA A 381 9.94 16.63 16.77
CA ALA A 381 10.99 15.73 17.27
C ALA A 381 11.58 14.84 16.17
N MET A 382 10.75 14.41 15.21
CA MET A 382 11.21 13.68 14.02
C MET A 382 11.94 14.61 13.04
N TYR A 383 11.43 15.80 12.77
CA TYR A 383 12.02 16.76 11.84
C TYR A 383 13.44 17.19 12.25
N GLU A 384 13.73 17.26 13.54
CA GLU A 384 15.10 17.51 14.05
C GLU A 384 16.12 16.45 13.59
N LYS A 385 15.67 15.23 13.32
CA LYS A 385 16.51 14.08 12.95
C LYS A 385 16.44 13.77 11.45
N ALA A 386 15.25 13.87 10.87
CA ALA A 386 14.90 13.40 9.54
C ALA A 386 14.10 14.42 8.72
N PRO A 387 14.63 15.63 8.47
CA PRO A 387 13.84 16.75 7.96
C PRO A 387 13.26 16.61 6.55
N PHE A 388 13.73 15.66 5.72
CA PHE A 388 13.39 15.61 4.29
C PHE A 388 11.88 15.59 3.99
N MET A 389 11.11 14.69 4.62
CA MET A 389 9.68 14.55 4.33
C MET A 389 8.74 14.59 5.54
N THR A 390 9.25 14.68 6.78
CA THR A 390 8.42 14.58 8.00
C THR A 390 7.14 15.38 7.95
N TRP A 391 7.24 16.69 7.66
CA TRP A 391 6.04 17.53 7.64
C TRP A 391 5.16 17.28 6.41
N ASN A 392 5.70 16.92 5.25
CA ASN A 392 4.88 16.55 4.09
C ASN A 392 4.06 15.29 4.40
N ASN A 393 4.70 14.27 4.99
CA ASN A 393 4.08 13.01 5.38
C ASN A 393 3.04 13.21 6.49
N ALA A 394 3.32 14.09 7.46
CA ALA A 394 2.36 14.50 8.48
C ALA A 394 1.09 15.07 7.84
N TRP A 395 1.21 15.97 6.86
CA TRP A 395 0.05 16.56 6.18
C TRP A 395 -0.69 15.57 5.27
N TYR A 396 0.03 14.61 4.67
CA TYR A 396 -0.56 13.53 3.89
C TYR A 396 -1.47 12.64 4.74
N ASN A 397 -1.11 12.43 6.02
CA ASN A 397 -1.87 11.59 6.94
C ASN A 397 -2.80 12.37 7.91
N ALA A 398 -2.65 13.69 8.03
CA ALA A 398 -3.42 14.57 8.91
C ALA A 398 -4.96 14.47 8.77
N PRO A 399 -5.58 14.08 7.63
CA PRO A 399 -7.01 13.81 7.60
C PRO A 399 -7.48 12.78 8.64
N CYS A 400 -6.60 11.89 9.11
CA CYS A 400 -6.93 10.88 10.12
C CYS A 400 -7.31 11.47 11.48
N ALA A 401 -6.74 12.60 11.88
CA ALA A 401 -7.13 13.32 13.10
C ALA A 401 -8.59 13.80 13.05
N PHE A 402 -9.17 13.95 11.85
CA PHE A 402 -10.52 14.46 11.61
C PHE A 402 -11.46 13.42 10.98
N TRP A 403 -11.04 12.16 10.90
CA TRP A 403 -11.75 11.16 10.09
C TRP A 403 -13.14 10.85 10.67
N PRO A 404 -14.19 10.75 9.83
CA PRO A 404 -15.58 10.67 10.31
C PRO A 404 -15.99 9.30 10.87
N THR A 405 -15.13 8.28 10.75
CA THR A 405 -15.40 6.94 11.26
C THR A 405 -14.48 6.64 12.44
N ALA A 406 -14.91 5.71 13.30
CA ALA A 406 -14.02 5.15 14.32
C ALA A 406 -12.91 4.33 13.64
N SER A 407 -11.74 4.23 14.26
CA SER A 407 -10.69 3.30 13.84
C SER A 407 -11.02 1.87 14.29
N LEU A 408 -10.37 0.89 13.65
CA LEU A 408 -10.27 -0.49 14.09
C LEU A 408 -9.01 -0.66 14.94
N ASP A 409 -8.91 -1.83 15.54
CA ASP A 409 -7.64 -2.33 16.07
C ASP A 409 -6.94 -3.12 14.95
N PRO A 410 -5.61 -2.99 14.81
CA PRO A 410 -4.83 -3.77 13.85
C PRO A 410 -5.04 -5.27 13.99
N VAL A 411 -4.99 -6.00 12.88
CA VAL A 411 -5.13 -7.46 12.92
C VAL A 411 -3.80 -8.08 13.34
N ASP A 412 -3.80 -8.86 14.43
CA ASP A 412 -2.66 -9.71 14.75
C ASP A 412 -2.48 -10.79 13.66
N VAL A 413 -1.43 -10.62 12.84
CA VAL A 413 -1.13 -11.53 11.72
C VAL A 413 -0.35 -12.77 12.12
N SER A 414 -0.01 -12.97 13.40
CA SER A 414 0.73 -14.15 13.88
C SER A 414 0.09 -15.45 13.40
N ASN A 415 0.90 -16.32 12.77
CA ASN A 415 0.39 -17.54 12.16
C ASN A 415 1.45 -18.65 12.08
N THR A 416 1.07 -19.86 12.52
CA THR A 416 1.91 -21.07 12.49
C THR A 416 1.35 -22.18 11.59
N ALA A 417 0.16 -21.98 11.03
CA ALA A 417 -0.57 -23.00 10.26
C ALA A 417 -0.38 -22.87 8.74
N LEU A 418 0.38 -21.86 8.28
CA LEU A 418 0.56 -21.59 6.86
C LEU A 418 1.62 -22.51 6.25
N PRO A 419 1.50 -22.83 4.94
CA PRO A 419 2.68 -23.23 4.18
C PRO A 419 3.72 -22.09 4.20
N PRO A 420 5.01 -22.38 3.89
CA PRO A 420 6.03 -21.34 3.86
C PRO A 420 5.59 -20.13 3.02
N VAL A 421 5.62 -18.94 3.61
CA VAL A 421 5.43 -17.65 2.94
C VAL A 421 6.79 -17.17 2.46
N LEU A 422 6.90 -16.66 1.22
CA LEU A 422 8.13 -16.03 0.74
C LEU A 422 8.07 -14.53 1.02
N ILE A 423 9.07 -14.02 1.73
CA ILE A 423 9.22 -12.61 2.06
C ILE A 423 10.46 -12.08 1.34
N LEU A 424 10.33 -10.97 0.65
CA LEU A 424 11.41 -10.26 -0.06
C LEU A 424 11.51 -8.85 0.54
N GLN A 425 12.69 -8.47 1.00
CA GLN A 425 12.90 -7.18 1.67
C GLN A 425 14.25 -6.58 1.30
N ALA A 426 14.31 -5.27 1.03
CA ALA A 426 15.57 -4.55 0.86
C ALA A 426 16.00 -3.95 2.21
N THR A 427 17.30 -3.85 2.47
CA THR A 427 17.81 -3.31 3.75
C THR A 427 17.55 -1.82 3.91
N ASP A 428 17.53 -1.08 2.80
CA ASP A 428 17.45 0.39 2.79
C ASP A 428 16.11 0.85 2.16
N ASP A 429 15.09 0.00 2.09
CA ASP A 429 13.76 0.38 1.60
C ASP A 429 13.14 1.42 2.55
N ALA A 430 12.92 2.63 2.04
CA ALA A 430 12.38 3.71 2.85
C ALA A 430 10.87 3.63 3.09
N ALA A 431 10.10 3.13 2.13
CA ALA A 431 8.64 3.11 2.24
C ALA A 431 8.18 1.99 3.19
N THR A 432 8.87 0.86 3.16
CA THR A 432 8.67 -0.23 4.11
C THR A 432 10.01 -0.66 4.70
N PRO A 433 10.44 -0.02 5.81
CA PRO A 433 11.74 -0.29 6.44
C PRO A 433 12.00 -1.78 6.69
N TYR A 434 13.28 -2.15 6.68
CA TYR A 434 13.78 -3.52 6.78
C TYR A 434 13.16 -4.33 7.92
N GLU A 435 12.93 -3.67 9.06
CA GLU A 435 12.34 -4.23 10.26
C GLU A 435 10.97 -4.85 9.99
N GLY A 436 10.17 -4.31 9.06
CA GLY A 436 8.88 -4.87 8.70
C GLY A 436 8.98 -6.27 8.09
N GLY A 437 10.03 -6.54 7.31
CA GLY A 437 10.34 -7.87 6.80
C GLY A 437 10.73 -8.85 7.91
N ILE A 438 11.53 -8.38 8.87
CA ILE A 438 12.00 -9.15 10.02
C ILE A 438 10.83 -9.52 10.95
N VAL A 439 10.07 -8.53 11.39
CA VAL A 439 8.91 -8.72 12.27
C VAL A 439 7.88 -9.64 11.62
N THR A 440 7.60 -9.44 10.33
CA THR A 440 6.67 -10.33 9.60
C THR A 440 7.19 -11.76 9.50
N HIS A 441 8.49 -11.95 9.29
CA HIS A 441 9.10 -13.29 9.27
C HIS A 441 8.93 -14.01 10.63
N GLN A 442 9.12 -13.29 11.73
CA GLN A 442 8.92 -13.80 13.09
C GLN A 442 7.45 -14.17 13.38
N LEU A 443 6.50 -13.33 12.95
CA LEU A 443 5.06 -13.54 13.16
C LEU A 443 4.51 -14.67 12.28
N LEU A 444 4.99 -14.78 11.03
CA LEU A 444 4.61 -15.85 10.09
C LEU A 444 5.60 -17.01 10.19
N ARG A 445 5.51 -17.76 11.30
CA ARG A 445 6.44 -18.86 11.58
C ARG A 445 6.49 -19.88 10.45
N GLY A 446 7.70 -20.22 10.02
CA GLY A 446 7.93 -21.13 8.90
C GLY A 446 7.95 -20.46 7.52
N SER A 447 7.71 -19.13 7.46
CA SER A 447 8.03 -18.30 6.29
C SER A 447 9.52 -18.35 5.95
N SER A 448 9.90 -17.67 4.87
CA SER A 448 11.28 -17.54 4.46
C SER A 448 11.60 -16.13 4.00
N LEU A 449 12.66 -15.54 4.56
CA LEU A 449 13.08 -14.17 4.30
C LEU A 449 14.29 -14.13 3.36
N VAL A 450 14.14 -13.48 2.21
CA VAL A 450 15.22 -13.18 1.26
C VAL A 450 15.48 -11.68 1.26
N VAL A 451 16.72 -11.30 1.52
CA VAL A 451 17.11 -9.89 1.68
C VAL A 451 17.92 -9.41 0.48
N GLU A 452 17.60 -8.24 -0.06
CA GLU A 452 18.48 -7.49 -0.95
C GLU A 452 19.40 -6.59 -0.12
N GLU A 453 20.66 -7.02 0.04
CA GLU A 453 21.65 -6.34 0.89
C GLU A 453 22.11 -5.03 0.25
N GLY A 454 21.95 -3.93 0.99
CA GLY A 454 22.23 -2.55 0.56
C GLY A 454 21.25 -2.02 -0.48
N GLY A 455 20.19 -2.77 -0.81
CA GLY A 455 19.16 -2.35 -1.75
C GLY A 455 18.23 -1.34 -1.11
N GLY A 456 17.92 -0.25 -1.80
CA GLY A 456 17.03 0.81 -1.30
C GLY A 456 15.76 1.04 -2.12
N ASN A 457 15.47 0.16 -3.08
CA ASN A 457 14.27 0.27 -3.90
C ASN A 457 13.07 -0.36 -3.19
N HIS A 458 11.89 0.22 -3.41
CA HIS A 458 10.63 -0.27 -2.88
C HIS A 458 9.88 -1.08 -3.94
N GLY A 459 9.77 -2.39 -3.73
CA GLY A 459 9.34 -3.37 -4.73
C GLY A 459 10.54 -3.90 -5.51
N ILE A 460 11.15 -4.97 -5.00
CA ILE A 460 12.48 -5.41 -5.45
C ILE A 460 12.46 -6.66 -6.35
N SER A 461 11.34 -7.36 -6.42
CA SER A 461 11.16 -8.46 -7.37
C SER A 461 10.52 -8.03 -8.67
N LEU A 462 10.81 -8.78 -9.74
CA LEU A 462 10.41 -8.52 -11.12
C LEU A 462 10.91 -7.17 -11.67
N SER A 463 11.80 -6.48 -10.95
CA SER A 463 12.34 -5.16 -11.27
C SER A 463 13.74 -5.21 -11.91
N GLY A 464 14.39 -6.38 -11.93
CA GLY A 464 15.68 -6.58 -12.60
C GLY A 464 16.69 -7.44 -11.84
N ASN A 465 16.49 -7.68 -10.54
CA ASN A 465 17.40 -8.49 -9.74
C ASN A 465 17.19 -10.00 -9.99
N ALA A 466 18.11 -10.61 -10.75
CA ALA A 466 18.03 -12.02 -11.13
C ALA A 466 18.10 -13.00 -9.94
N CYS A 467 18.72 -12.61 -8.82
CA CYS A 467 18.79 -13.43 -7.61
C CYS A 467 17.40 -13.52 -6.95
N LEU A 468 16.76 -12.38 -6.72
CA LEU A 468 15.40 -12.31 -6.15
C LEU A 468 14.39 -13.02 -7.06
N ASP A 469 14.45 -12.75 -8.37
CA ASP A 469 13.55 -13.34 -9.37
C ASP A 469 13.68 -14.86 -9.44
N LYS A 470 14.89 -15.40 -9.18
CA LYS A 470 15.11 -16.85 -9.12
C LYS A 470 14.43 -17.47 -7.91
N HIS A 471 14.50 -16.84 -6.74
CA HIS A 471 13.79 -17.31 -5.54
C HIS A 471 12.28 -17.25 -5.72
N LEU A 472 11.77 -16.13 -6.24
CA LEU A 472 10.36 -15.96 -6.58
C LEU A 472 9.87 -17.04 -7.57
N ALA A 473 10.62 -17.26 -8.66
CA ALA A 473 10.26 -18.24 -9.67
C ALA A 473 10.26 -19.68 -9.14
N ALA A 474 11.24 -20.05 -8.31
CA ALA A 474 11.29 -21.36 -7.68
C ALA A 474 10.07 -21.59 -6.77
N TYR A 475 9.77 -20.62 -5.91
CA TYR A 475 8.65 -20.68 -5.00
C TYR A 475 7.29 -20.79 -5.72
N LEU A 476 7.07 -19.98 -6.75
CA LEU A 476 5.86 -20.07 -7.58
C LEU A 476 5.83 -21.38 -8.40
N THR A 477 6.96 -21.94 -8.80
CA THR A 477 6.96 -23.21 -9.54
C THR A 477 6.47 -24.38 -8.66
N ASP A 478 7.09 -24.57 -7.50
CA ASP A 478 6.92 -25.80 -6.72
C ASP A 478 6.86 -25.58 -5.19
N GLY A 479 6.91 -24.33 -4.72
CA GLY A 479 6.85 -23.99 -3.31
C GLY A 479 8.20 -24.03 -2.60
N ARG A 480 9.31 -24.26 -3.32
CA ARG A 480 10.66 -24.22 -2.73
C ARG A 480 11.01 -22.80 -2.29
N VAL A 481 11.35 -22.67 -1.02
CA VAL A 481 11.94 -21.46 -0.41
C VAL A 481 13.39 -21.75 0.01
N PRO A 482 14.27 -20.74 0.07
CA PRO A 482 15.57 -20.92 0.72
C PRO A 482 15.39 -21.21 2.22
N ARG A 483 16.43 -21.75 2.86
CA ARG A 483 16.48 -21.99 4.30
C ARG A 483 17.88 -21.64 4.81
N GLY A 484 17.95 -20.67 5.72
CA GLY A 484 19.17 -20.24 6.38
C GLY A 484 19.25 -20.76 7.81
N GLN A 485 20.34 -20.42 8.51
CA GLN A 485 20.54 -20.74 9.93
C GLN A 485 20.30 -19.53 10.87
N GLY A 486 19.89 -18.38 10.32
CA GLY A 486 19.65 -17.15 11.08
C GLY A 486 18.28 -16.54 10.75
N GLU A 487 18.13 -15.25 11.08
CA GLU A 487 16.91 -14.48 10.81
C GLU A 487 16.65 -14.24 9.31
N ILE A 488 17.71 -14.36 8.50
CA ILE A 488 17.68 -14.26 7.03
C ILE A 488 17.94 -15.66 6.44
N ASP A 489 17.11 -16.08 5.48
CA ASP A 489 17.25 -17.38 4.82
C ASP A 489 18.13 -17.34 3.57
N ALA A 490 18.17 -16.20 2.89
CA ALA A 490 19.06 -15.96 1.75
C ALA A 490 19.30 -14.46 1.55
N THR A 491 20.44 -14.14 0.97
CA THR A 491 20.83 -12.77 0.64
C THR A 491 21.12 -12.65 -0.86
N CYS A 492 20.64 -11.58 -1.46
CA CYS A 492 20.90 -11.15 -2.82
C CYS A 492 21.65 -9.82 -2.78
N ALA A 493 22.64 -9.63 -3.65
CA ALA A 493 23.28 -8.32 -3.80
C ALA A 493 22.30 -7.34 -4.47
N LYS A 494 22.35 -6.07 -4.07
CA LYS A 494 21.60 -5.00 -4.73
C LYS A 494 21.97 -4.83 -6.21
N LEU A 495 21.06 -4.22 -6.96
CA LEU A 495 21.35 -3.70 -8.29
C LEU A 495 22.40 -2.58 -8.24
N ALA A 496 23.13 -2.40 -9.34
CA ALA A 496 24.04 -1.27 -9.48
C ALA A 496 23.26 0.05 -9.44
N ASP A 497 23.85 1.07 -8.80
CA ASP A 497 23.34 2.43 -8.83
C ASP A 497 23.18 2.90 -10.31
N PRO A 498 22.19 3.77 -10.62
CA PRO A 498 22.00 4.29 -11.95
C PRO A 498 23.21 5.13 -12.39
N GLU A 499 23.42 5.22 -13.70
CA GLU A 499 24.38 6.15 -14.30
C GLU A 499 23.69 7.48 -14.67
N PRO A 500 24.42 8.61 -14.71
CA PRO A 500 23.89 9.86 -15.23
C PRO A 500 23.35 9.74 -16.66
N LEU A 501 22.32 10.54 -16.99
CA LEU A 501 21.68 10.53 -18.31
C LEU A 501 22.70 10.86 -19.43
N LYS A 502 22.81 9.97 -20.42
CA LYS A 502 23.71 10.14 -21.59
C LYS A 502 23.08 10.98 -22.71
N SER A 503 21.75 11.12 -22.72
CA SER A 503 21.00 11.98 -23.65
C SER A 503 19.65 12.37 -23.05
N LYS A 504 19.06 13.48 -23.50
CA LYS A 504 17.70 13.91 -23.12
C LYS A 504 16.58 13.02 -23.68
N ALA A 505 16.88 12.07 -24.58
CA ALA A 505 15.88 11.14 -25.08
C ALA A 505 15.52 10.14 -23.97
N ALA A 506 14.23 9.96 -23.72
CA ALA A 506 13.71 9.00 -22.76
C ALA A 506 14.36 7.62 -22.99
N SER A 507 15.06 7.11 -21.98
CA SER A 507 15.51 5.72 -21.99
C SER A 507 14.28 4.82 -22.17
N ALA A 508 14.44 3.71 -22.90
CA ALA A 508 13.41 2.67 -22.95
C ALA A 508 12.99 2.29 -21.53
N SER A 509 11.68 2.17 -21.30
CA SER A 509 11.13 1.80 -20.00
C SER A 509 11.75 0.48 -19.52
N SER A 510 12.46 0.52 -18.40
CA SER A 510 12.97 -0.68 -17.75
C SER A 510 11.85 -1.39 -16.98
N ARG A 511 12.05 -2.66 -16.61
CA ARG A 511 11.10 -3.37 -15.73
C ARG A 511 10.92 -2.65 -14.40
N GLY A 512 12.01 -2.13 -13.83
CA GLY A 512 11.98 -1.28 -12.64
C GLY A 512 11.11 -0.04 -12.85
N THR A 513 11.34 0.74 -13.90
CA THR A 513 10.52 1.93 -14.21
C THR A 513 9.03 1.59 -14.35
N THR A 514 8.71 0.46 -14.98
CA THR A 514 7.33 0.02 -15.16
C THR A 514 6.70 -0.40 -13.82
N LEU A 515 7.42 -1.16 -12.99
CA LEU A 515 6.93 -1.58 -11.68
C LEU A 515 6.63 -0.37 -10.79
N HIS A 516 7.57 0.56 -10.65
CA HIS A 516 7.41 1.69 -9.73
C HIS A 516 6.33 2.67 -10.20
N GLY A 517 6.08 2.78 -11.51
CA GLY A 517 4.89 3.47 -12.03
C GLY A 517 3.56 2.76 -11.66
N LEU A 518 3.56 1.44 -11.48
CA LEU A 518 2.38 0.66 -11.06
C LEU A 518 2.17 0.66 -9.54
N LEU A 519 3.25 0.62 -8.76
CA LEU A 519 3.19 0.77 -7.29
C LEU A 519 2.75 2.19 -6.93
N GLY A 520 3.21 3.17 -7.71
CA GLY A 520 3.02 4.59 -7.45
C GLY A 520 3.87 5.08 -6.28
N PHE A 521 3.79 6.38 -6.00
CA PHE A 521 4.44 7.03 -4.85
C PHE A 521 3.32 7.60 -3.99
N ARG A 522 3.23 7.17 -2.73
CA ARG A 522 2.22 7.65 -1.79
C ARG A 522 2.89 7.94 -0.46
N GLY A 523 2.88 9.19 -0.06
CA GLY A 523 3.53 9.72 1.13
C GLY A 523 3.43 11.23 1.10
#